data_AF-A0A1W6NJ84-F1
#
_entry.id   AF-A0A1W6NJ84-F1
#
_cell.length_a   1.000
_cell.length_b   1.000
_cell.length_c   1.000
_cell.angle_alpha   90.00
_cell.angle_beta   90.00
_cell.angle_gamma   90.00
#
_symmetry.space_group_name_H-M   'P 1'
#
loop_
_entity.id
_entity.type
_entity.pdbx_description
1 polymer ?
#
loop_
_entity_poly.entity_id
_entity_poly.type
_entity_poly.pdbx_seq_one_letter_code
_entity_poly.pdbx_strand_id
1 'polypeptide(L)'
;MRKLITIVFTCFIILCGGSVKADAATLHVAHSSALSWSASYTIVTSGNKIKNVSNIKVSTRLGAITKKYMTKDSASKVTLHLTRSIGAVKYQAALSAHMQKGKLYVTFT
;
A
#
# COMPACT_ATOMS: atom_id res chain seq x y z
N MET A 1 -42.17 4.12 -33.30
CA MET A 1 -42.18 3.17 -32.16
C MET A 1 -40.80 2.56 -31.86
N ARG A 2 -40.03 2.08 -32.86
CA ARG A 2 -38.70 1.46 -32.62
C ARG A 2 -37.69 2.36 -31.86
N LYS A 3 -37.61 3.65 -32.19
CA LYS A 3 -36.67 4.61 -31.56
C LYS A 3 -36.94 4.85 -30.07
N LEU A 4 -38.19 4.76 -29.64
CA LEU A 4 -38.60 5.00 -28.25
C LEU A 4 -38.22 3.81 -27.36
N ILE A 5 -38.35 2.58 -27.88
CA ILE A 5 -37.94 1.35 -27.19
C ILE A 5 -36.43 1.34 -26.95
N THR A 6 -35.64 1.78 -27.92
CA THR A 6 -34.17 1.85 -27.79
C THR A 6 -33.75 2.80 -26.67
N ILE A 7 -34.34 4.00 -26.60
CA ILE A 7 -34.00 5.03 -25.59
C ILE A 7 -34.33 4.55 -24.16
N VAL A 8 -35.48 3.90 -23.99
CA VAL A 8 -35.90 3.37 -22.67
C VAL A 8 -34.98 2.24 -22.21
N PHE A 9 -34.55 1.36 -23.11
CA PHE A 9 -33.63 0.26 -22.79
C PHE A 9 -32.23 0.76 -22.41
N THR A 10 -31.73 1.79 -23.08
CA THR A 10 -30.43 2.41 -22.74
C THR A 10 -30.48 3.11 -21.37
N CYS A 11 -31.57 3.81 -21.04
CA CYS A 11 -31.74 4.40 -19.71
C CYS A 11 -31.83 3.34 -18.60
N PHE A 12 -32.49 2.21 -18.86
CA PHE A 12 -32.60 1.12 -17.90
C PHE A 12 -31.25 0.48 -17.57
N ILE A 13 -30.35 0.34 -18.55
CA ILE A 13 -28.98 -0.18 -18.33
C ILE A 13 -28.14 0.82 -17.51
N ILE A 14 -28.35 2.13 -17.68
CA ILE A 14 -27.64 3.16 -16.92
C ILE A 14 -28.18 3.26 -15.48
N LEU A 15 -29.49 3.12 -15.26
CA LEU A 15 -30.11 3.13 -13.94
C LEU A 15 -29.92 1.81 -13.16
N CYS A 16 -29.85 0.67 -13.84
CA CYS A 16 -29.56 -0.65 -13.24
C CYS A 16 -28.08 -1.02 -13.26
N GLY A 17 -27.23 -0.19 -13.89
CA GLY A 17 -25.79 -0.32 -13.91
C GLY A 17 -25.24 -0.01 -12.52
N GLY A 18 -25.24 -1.04 -11.66
CA GLY A 18 -24.86 -0.96 -10.26
C GLY A 18 -23.59 -0.14 -10.02
N SER A 19 -23.60 0.59 -8.91
CA SER A 19 -22.47 1.37 -8.42
C SER A 19 -21.21 0.50 -8.44
N VAL A 20 -20.32 0.76 -9.41
CA VAL A 20 -19.02 0.10 -9.48
C VAL A 20 -18.27 0.59 -8.25
N LYS A 21 -18.20 -0.26 -7.21
CA LYS A 21 -17.39 0.05 -6.03
C LYS A 21 -15.97 0.19 -6.53
N ALA A 22 -15.46 1.42 -6.54
CA ALA A 22 -14.06 1.70 -6.80
C ALA A 22 -13.26 1.04 -5.68
N ASP A 23 -12.91 -0.22 -5.89
CA ASP A 23 -12.25 -1.08 -4.90
C ASP A 23 -10.74 -0.80 -4.86
N ALA A 24 -10.23 0.08 -5.72
CA ALA A 24 -8.84 0.45 -5.78
C ALA A 24 -8.55 1.72 -4.98
N ALA A 25 -7.66 1.61 -3.99
CA ALA A 25 -7.19 2.75 -3.20
C ALA A 25 -5.65 2.81 -3.18
N THR A 26 -5.12 4.02 -3.36
CA THR A 26 -3.69 4.32 -3.19
C THR A 26 -3.46 4.86 -1.79
N LEU A 27 -2.58 4.21 -1.02
CA LEU A 27 -2.31 4.54 0.36
C LEU A 27 -0.82 4.82 0.55
N HIS A 28 -0.52 5.81 1.41
CA HIS A 28 0.84 6.16 1.77
C HIS A 28 1.15 5.58 3.15
N VAL A 29 2.15 4.71 3.21
CA VAL A 29 2.64 4.10 4.44
C VAL A 29 3.93 4.81 4.79
N ALA A 30 4.03 5.35 6.00
CA ALA A 30 5.22 6.04 6.45
C ALA A 30 5.48 5.76 7.92
N HIS A 31 6.76 5.67 8.27
CA HIS A 31 7.25 5.66 9.63
C HIS A 31 8.42 6.64 9.73
N SER A 32 8.48 7.37 10.83
CA SER A 32 9.61 8.21 11.19
C SER A 32 9.82 8.13 12.69
N SER A 33 11.01 7.72 13.10
CA SER A 33 11.43 7.72 14.50
C SER A 33 12.52 8.75 14.71
N ALA A 34 12.35 9.58 15.75
CA ALA A 34 13.36 10.55 16.12
C ALA A 34 14.70 9.84 16.39
N LEU A 35 15.79 10.34 15.78
CA LEU A 35 17.17 9.84 15.95
C LEU A 35 17.47 8.45 15.39
N SER A 36 16.51 7.78 14.75
CA SER A 36 16.70 6.42 14.28
C SER A 36 16.56 6.34 12.76
N TRP A 37 15.40 5.93 12.24
CA TRP A 37 15.18 5.76 10.82
C TRP A 37 13.81 6.25 10.39
N SER A 38 13.69 6.50 9.10
CA SER A 38 12.42 6.76 8.48
C SER A 38 12.30 5.99 7.17
N ALA A 39 11.09 5.52 6.88
CA ALA A 39 10.79 4.95 5.60
C ALA A 39 9.37 5.29 5.19
N SER A 40 9.16 5.34 3.88
CA SER A 40 7.84 5.48 3.32
C SER A 40 7.73 4.72 2.01
N TYR A 41 6.53 4.25 1.70
CA TYR A 41 6.21 3.68 0.40
C TYR A 41 4.72 3.88 0.11
N THR A 42 4.37 3.76 -1.16
CA THR A 42 2.99 3.78 -1.63
C THR A 42 2.53 2.36 -1.89
N ILE A 43 1.32 2.02 -1.46
CA ILE A 43 0.65 0.78 -1.84
C ILE A 43 -0.59 1.09 -2.67
N VAL A 44 -0.84 0.30 -3.70
CA VAL A 44 -2.12 0.26 -4.41
C VAL A 44 -2.85 -0.98 -3.98
N THR A 45 -4.09 -0.82 -3.54
CA THR A 45 -4.93 -1.89 -3.03
C THR A 45 -6.09 -2.19 -3.99
N SER A 46 -6.67 -3.38 -3.88
CA SER A 46 -8.00 -3.73 -4.38
C SER A 46 -8.68 -4.50 -3.26
N GLY A 47 -9.56 -3.84 -2.53
CA GLY A 47 -10.23 -4.39 -1.35
C GLY A 47 -9.21 -4.71 -0.27
N ASN A 48 -9.14 -5.98 0.14
CA ASN A 48 -8.16 -6.44 1.13
C ASN A 48 -6.81 -6.85 0.54
N LYS A 49 -6.58 -6.68 -0.77
CA LYS A 49 -5.36 -7.15 -1.45
C LYS A 49 -4.45 -5.98 -1.80
N ILE A 50 -3.15 -6.13 -1.58
CA ILE A 50 -2.12 -5.22 -2.05
C ILE A 50 -1.69 -5.68 -3.44
N LYS A 51 -1.93 -4.82 -4.43
CA LYS A 51 -1.66 -5.08 -5.85
C LYS A 51 -0.28 -4.61 -6.25
N ASN A 52 0.10 -3.42 -5.82
CA ASN A 52 1.39 -2.82 -6.17
C ASN A 52 2.01 -2.09 -4.99
N VAL A 53 3.34 -1.98 -5.01
CA VAL A 53 4.13 -1.18 -4.08
C VAL A 53 5.13 -0.34 -4.86
N SER A 54 5.22 0.95 -4.57
CA SER A 54 6.07 1.89 -5.29
C SER A 54 6.59 3.00 -4.37
N ASN A 55 7.40 3.92 -4.92
CA ASN A 55 7.89 5.12 -4.24
C ASN A 55 8.58 4.84 -2.90
N ILE A 56 9.34 3.74 -2.84
CA ILE A 56 10.05 3.31 -1.63
C ILE A 56 11.18 4.29 -1.34
N LYS A 57 11.06 5.02 -0.23
CA LYS A 57 12.08 5.94 0.30
C LYS A 57 12.49 5.49 1.68
N VAL A 58 13.79 5.54 1.94
CA VAL A 58 14.39 5.13 3.20
C VAL A 58 15.48 6.12 3.55
N SER A 59 15.59 6.45 4.83
CA SER A 59 16.66 7.29 5.35
C SER A 59 16.96 6.92 6.79
N THR A 60 18.19 7.21 7.20
CA THR A 60 18.65 7.01 8.56
C THR A 60 19.25 8.31 9.06
N ARG A 61 19.03 8.65 10.33
CA ARG A 61 19.63 9.84 10.93
C ARG A 61 21.05 9.56 11.44
N LEU A 62 21.31 8.32 11.84
CA LEU A 62 22.61 7.85 12.32
C LEU A 62 23.05 6.60 11.55
N GLY A 63 24.32 6.58 11.14
CA GLY A 63 24.89 5.48 10.38
C GLY A 63 24.43 5.43 8.92
N ALA A 64 24.44 4.25 8.31
CA ALA A 64 24.08 4.03 6.91
C ALA A 64 23.05 2.90 6.74
N ILE A 65 22.20 3.01 5.72
CA ILE A 65 21.37 1.89 5.26
C ILE A 65 22.25 0.98 4.40
N THR A 66 22.46 -0.27 4.83
CA THR A 66 23.32 -1.23 4.11
C THR A 66 22.52 -2.23 3.29
N LYS A 67 21.26 -2.48 3.66
CA LYS A 67 20.36 -3.35 2.91
C LYS A 67 18.94 -2.80 2.97
N LYS A 68 18.23 -2.89 1.85
CA LYS A 68 16.78 -2.63 1.77
C LYS A 68 16.14 -3.60 0.79
N TYR A 69 15.00 -4.19 1.14
CA TYR A 69 14.21 -5.01 0.24
C TYR A 69 12.77 -5.11 0.71
N MET A 70 11.86 -5.41 -0.22
CA MET A 70 10.44 -5.61 0.06
C MET A 70 10.12 -7.09 0.00
N THR A 71 9.31 -7.59 0.93
CA THR A 71 8.68 -8.90 0.84
C THR A 71 7.17 -8.75 0.70
N LYS A 72 6.58 -9.65 -0.08
CA LYS A 72 5.13 -9.82 -0.14
C LYS A 72 4.78 -11.06 0.69
N ASP A 73 4.54 -10.84 1.97
CA ASP A 73 4.30 -11.92 2.93
C ASP A 73 2.96 -12.63 2.65
N SER A 74 1.98 -11.89 2.10
CA SER A 74 0.72 -12.44 1.60
C SER A 74 0.09 -11.54 0.54
N ALA A 75 -1.07 -11.93 0.00
CA ALA A 75 -1.82 -11.08 -0.91
C ALA A 75 -2.26 -9.74 -0.26
N SER A 76 -2.38 -9.69 1.07
CA SER A 76 -2.83 -8.53 1.84
C SER A 76 -1.73 -7.85 2.65
N LYS A 77 -0.54 -8.44 2.74
CA LYS A 77 0.56 -7.94 3.58
C LYS A 77 1.87 -7.81 2.80
N VAL A 78 2.53 -6.67 2.97
CA VAL A 78 3.88 -6.41 2.48
C VAL A 78 4.74 -5.87 3.61
N THR A 79 6.05 -6.16 3.57
CA THR A 79 7.00 -5.70 4.57
C THR A 79 8.26 -5.16 3.90
N LEU A 80 8.59 -3.90 4.20
CA LEU A 80 9.88 -3.31 3.86
C LEU A 80 10.88 -3.66 4.95
N HIS A 81 11.94 -4.36 4.60
CA HIS A 81 13.05 -4.71 5.49
C HIS A 81 14.24 -3.79 5.26
N LEU A 82 14.89 -3.39 6.35
CA LEU A 82 16.01 -2.47 6.37
C LEU A 82 17.10 -3.02 7.28
N THR A 83 18.35 -2.99 6.82
CA THR A 83 19.52 -3.17 7.69
C THR A 83 20.26 -1.85 7.78
N ARG A 84 20.56 -1.45 9.00
CA ARG A 84 21.30 -0.23 9.34
C ARG A 84 22.61 -0.58 9.99
N SER A 85 23.69 0.11 9.64
CA SER A 85 24.99 0.00 10.30
C SER A 85 25.29 1.29 11.04
N ILE A 86 25.57 1.20 12.34
CA ILE A 86 26.02 2.32 13.18
C ILE A 86 27.34 1.89 13.82
N GLY A 87 28.45 2.39 13.29
CA GLY A 87 29.76 1.84 13.58
C GLY A 87 29.82 0.36 13.19
N ALA A 88 30.32 -0.48 14.11
CA ALA A 88 30.41 -1.93 13.93
C ALA A 88 29.08 -2.69 14.15
N VAL A 89 28.05 -2.02 14.69
CA VAL A 89 26.78 -2.68 15.05
C VAL A 89 25.78 -2.59 13.90
N LYS A 90 25.14 -3.73 13.60
CA LYS A 90 24.05 -3.83 12.61
C LYS A 90 22.70 -3.95 13.31
N TYR A 91 21.76 -3.11 12.93
CA TYR A 91 20.39 -3.11 13.40
C TYR A 91 19.46 -3.51 12.26
N GLN A 92 18.50 -4.38 12.55
CA GLN A 92 17.41 -4.70 11.61
C GLN A 92 16.21 -3.83 11.95
N ALA A 93 15.52 -3.38 10.91
CA ALA A 93 14.28 -2.64 11.04
C ALA A 93 13.29 -3.08 9.96
N ALA A 94 12.01 -2.93 10.24
CA ALA A 94 10.96 -3.28 9.29
C ALA A 94 9.78 -2.31 9.34
N LEU A 95 9.11 -2.13 8.21
CA LEU A 95 7.84 -1.40 8.09
C LEU A 95 6.85 -2.24 7.28
N SER A 96 5.84 -2.79 7.95
CA SER A 96 4.82 -3.62 7.32
C SER A 96 3.50 -2.86 7.15
N ALA A 97 2.81 -3.20 6.07
CA ALA A 97 1.45 -2.78 5.79
C ALA A 97 0.59 -4.03 5.57
N HIS A 98 -0.53 -4.11 6.28
CA HIS A 98 -1.46 -5.23 6.20
C HIS A 98 -2.89 -4.72 6.01
N MET A 99 -3.54 -5.13 4.93
CA MET A 99 -4.96 -4.84 4.67
C MET A 99 -5.84 -5.93 5.27
N GLN A 100 -6.74 -5.56 6.17
CA GLN A 100 -7.68 -6.50 6.78
C GLN A 100 -9.04 -5.83 6.98
N LYS A 101 -10.11 -6.44 6.45
CA LYS A 101 -11.49 -5.95 6.56
C LYS A 101 -11.65 -4.46 6.16
N GLY A 102 -11.00 -4.06 5.08
CA GLY A 102 -11.02 -2.69 4.54
C GLY A 102 -10.16 -1.69 5.32
N LYS A 103 -9.40 -2.13 6.32
CA LYS A 103 -8.54 -1.27 7.14
C LYS A 103 -7.06 -1.57 6.86
N LEU A 104 -6.26 -0.50 6.87
CA LEU A 104 -4.80 -0.58 6.81
C LEU A 104 -4.23 -0.65 8.23
N TYR A 105 -3.44 -1.68 8.51
CA TYR A 105 -2.64 -1.83 9.70
C TYR A 105 -1.18 -1.61 9.35
N VAL A 106 -0.51 -0.69 10.05
CA VAL A 106 0.90 -0.38 9.86
C VAL A 106 1.66 -0.76 11.11
N THR A 107 2.71 -1.57 10.97
CA THR A 107 3.57 -2.01 12.08
C THR A 107 5.03 -1.77 11.74
N PHE A 108 5.83 -1.41 12.73
CA PHE A 108 7.26 -1.19 12.56
C PHE A 108 8.05 -1.83 13.70
N THR A 109 9.31 -2.17 13.43
CA THR A 109 10.30 -2.67 14.40
C THR A 109 11.64 -2.05 14.12
#